data_AF-A0A5K3F2S9-F1
#
_entry.id   AF-A0A5K3F2S9-F1
#
_cell.length_a   1.000
_cell.length_b   1.000
_cell.length_c   1.000
_cell.angle_alpha   90.00
_cell.angle_beta   90.00
_cell.angle_gamma   90.00
#
_symmetry.space_group_name_H-M   'P 1'
#
loop_
_entity.id
_entity.type
_entity.pdbx_description
1 polymer ?
#
loop_
_entity_poly.entity_id
_entity_poly.type
_entity_poly.pdbx_seq_one_letter_code
_entity_poly.pdbx_strand_id
1 'polypeptide(L)'
;MSNLDSCETPPVRVPDMERIRNARRKRQQQLKRWAQYDRSMEKKERKSRTSVSPPPGSNPGGRSHPGLLRAVQFSQAVILLEAAARDDLDEVRKLLSQGVCPNVTNTDGLTALHQ
;
A
#
# COMPACT_ATOMS: atom_id res chain seq x y z
N MET A 1 27.22 -0.51 52.52
CA MET A 1 26.65 -1.56 51.68
C MET A 1 25.14 -1.33 51.60
N SER A 2 24.62 -1.26 50.37
CA SER A 2 23.22 -1.44 49.94
C SER A 2 22.10 -0.69 50.69
N ASN A 3 21.67 0.44 50.10
CA ASN A 3 20.26 0.84 50.07
C ASN A 3 19.88 1.11 48.60
N LEU A 4 19.69 0.04 47.84
CA LEU A 4 18.86 0.07 46.63
C LEU A 4 17.50 -0.51 47.05
N ASP A 5 16.67 0.32 47.67
CA ASP A 5 15.27 -0.05 47.87
C ASP A 5 14.39 0.90 47.07
N SER A 6 13.58 0.29 46.20
CA SER A 6 12.35 0.82 45.63
C SER A 6 12.46 1.99 44.66
N CYS A 7 12.88 1.66 43.43
CA CYS A 7 12.52 2.46 42.26
C CYS A 7 11.02 2.21 41.95
N GLU A 8 10.12 2.92 42.63
CA GLU A 8 8.67 2.84 42.41
C GLU A 8 8.35 3.39 41.02
N THR A 9 8.14 2.51 40.05
CA THR A 9 7.69 2.89 38.71
C THR A 9 6.29 3.51 38.82
N PRO A 10 6.05 4.71 38.27
CA PRO A 10 4.73 5.34 38.35
C PRO A 10 3.68 4.39 37.75
N PRO A 11 2.49 4.26 38.38
CA PRO A 11 1.47 3.35 37.89
C PRO A 11 1.10 3.73 36.45
N VAL A 12 1.24 2.76 35.55
CA VAL A 12 0.82 2.89 34.15
C VAL A 12 -0.65 3.30 34.16
N ARG A 13 -0.95 4.53 33.70
CA ARG A 13 -2.32 5.05 33.65
C ARG A 13 -3.08 4.36 32.52
N VAL A 14 -3.52 3.13 32.79
CA VAL A 14 -4.37 2.37 31.88
C VAL A 14 -5.76 3.02 31.85
N PRO A 15 -6.33 3.28 30.65
CA PRO A 15 -7.70 3.76 30.55
C PRO A 15 -8.65 2.81 31.26
N ASP A 16 -9.71 3.36 31.85
CA ASP A 16 -10.73 2.57 32.53
C ASP A 16 -11.22 1.38 31.66
N MET A 17 -11.45 0.24 32.32
CA MET A 17 -11.76 -1.03 31.64
C MET A 17 -13.03 -0.93 30.81
N GLU A 18 -14.01 -0.13 31.26
CA GLU A 18 -15.23 0.12 30.51
C GLU A 18 -14.95 0.93 29.23
N ARG A 19 -14.08 1.93 29.33
CA ARG A 19 -13.59 2.69 28.17
C ARG A 19 -12.89 1.78 27.15
N ILE A 20 -12.06 0.84 27.60
CA ILE A 20 -11.39 -0.13 26.70
C ILE A 20 -12.41 -1.04 25.99
N ARG A 21 -13.39 -1.59 26.73
CA ARG A 21 -14.46 -2.42 26.13
C ARG A 21 -15.28 -1.63 25.11
N ASN A 22 -15.64 -0.40 25.44
CA ASN A 22 -16.40 0.49 24.56
C ASN A 22 -15.61 0.84 23.30
N ALA A 23 -14.31 1.10 23.40
CA ALA A 23 -13.45 1.33 22.25
C ALA A 23 -13.37 0.10 21.33
N ARG A 24 -13.19 -1.10 21.89
CA ARG A 24 -13.19 -2.36 21.13
C ARG A 24 -14.52 -2.59 20.41
N ARG A 25 -15.65 -2.38 21.10
CA ARG A 25 -16.99 -2.52 20.52
C ARG A 25 -17.23 -1.53 19.38
N LYS A 26 -16.84 -0.26 19.56
CA LYS A 26 -16.94 0.76 18.50
C LYS A 26 -16.08 0.40 17.29
N ARG A 27 -14.85 -0.08 17.49
CA ARG A 27 -13.97 -0.53 16.39
C ARG A 27 -14.58 -1.72 15.64
N GLN A 28 -15.14 -2.70 16.36
CA GLN A 28 -15.84 -3.84 15.74
C GLN A 28 -17.03 -3.38 14.88
N GLN A 29 -17.83 -2.43 15.37
CA GLN A 29 -18.94 -1.87 14.60
C GLN A 29 -18.46 -1.10 13.36
N GLN A 30 -17.39 -0.32 13.48
CA GLN A 30 -16.79 0.40 12.36
C GLN A 30 -16.33 -0.57 11.26
N LEU A 31 -15.63 -1.64 11.62
CA LEU A 31 -15.18 -2.66 10.67
C LEU A 31 -16.35 -3.36 9.96
N LYS A 32 -17.44 -3.67 10.68
CA LYS A 32 -18.66 -4.23 10.08
C LYS A 32 -19.29 -3.29 9.05
N ARG A 33 -19.41 -2.00 9.38
CA ARG A 33 -19.94 -0.98 8.44
C ARG A 33 -19.03 -0.81 7.23
N TRP A 34 -17.71 -0.80 7.44
CA TRP A 34 -16.74 -0.72 6.37
C TRP A 34 -16.85 -1.91 5.41
N ALA A 35 -16.95 -3.15 5.92
CA ALA A 35 -17.09 -4.34 5.07
C ALA A 35 -18.38 -4.32 4.21
N GLN A 36 -19.47 -3.75 4.72
CA GLN A 36 -20.70 -3.56 3.94
C GLN A 36 -20.53 -2.50 2.86
N TYR A 37 -19.89 -1.38 3.21
CA TYR A 37 -19.57 -0.30 2.28
C TYR A 37 -18.67 -0.80 1.14
N ASP A 38 -17.59 -1.53 1.46
CA ASP A 38 -16.64 -2.08 0.50
C ASP A 38 -17.33 -2.99 -0.54
N ARG A 39 -18.19 -3.92 -0.07
CA ARG A 39 -19.03 -4.77 -0.95
C ARG A 39 -19.99 -3.95 -1.82
N SER A 40 -20.51 -2.83 -1.33
CA SER A 40 -21.41 -1.97 -2.11
C SER A 40 -20.65 -1.20 -3.20
N MET A 41 -19.42 -0.77 -2.89
CA MET A 41 -18.54 -0.08 -3.82
C MET A 41 -18.06 -1.01 -4.93
N GLU A 42 -17.66 -2.24 -4.60
CA GLU A 42 -17.27 -3.25 -5.60
C GLU A 42 -18.41 -3.54 -6.60
N LYS A 43 -19.66 -3.65 -6.12
CA LYS A 43 -20.83 -3.81 -7.00
C LYS A 43 -21.01 -2.62 -7.96
N LYS A 44 -20.77 -1.40 -7.48
CA LYS A 44 -20.84 -0.17 -8.30
C LYS A 44 -19.74 -0.15 -9.36
N GLU A 45 -18.51 -0.52 -9.00
CA GLU A 45 -17.39 -0.63 -9.94
C GLU A 45 -17.61 -1.74 -10.99
N ARG A 46 -18.14 -2.90 -10.57
CA ARG A 46 -18.48 -3.97 -11.53
C ARG A 46 -19.55 -3.51 -12.51
N LYS A 47 -20.58 -2.79 -12.04
CA LYS A 47 -21.62 -2.23 -12.91
C LYS A 47 -21.07 -1.19 -13.87
N SER A 48 -20.16 -0.31 -13.42
CA SER A 48 -19.52 0.68 -14.30
C SER A 48 -18.61 0.03 -15.34
N ARG A 49 -17.87 -1.02 -14.98
CA ARG A 49 -17.06 -1.81 -15.94
C ARG A 49 -17.95 -2.54 -16.95
N THR A 50 -19.07 -3.14 -16.53
CA THR A 50 -20.02 -3.80 -17.44
C THR A 50 -20.69 -2.82 -18.40
N SER A 51 -20.96 -1.57 -17.99
CA SER A 51 -21.52 -0.55 -18.89
C SER A 51 -20.51 0.03 -19.90
N VAL A 52 -19.21 -0.24 -19.73
CA VAL A 52 -18.12 0.31 -20.57
C VAL A 52 -17.40 -0.78 -21.38
N SER A 53 -17.80 -2.06 -21.25
CA SER A 53 -17.20 -3.16 -22.02
C SER A 53 -17.51 -3.06 -23.53
N PRO A 54 -16.50 -3.08 -24.42
CA PRO A 54 -16.71 -3.28 -25.85
C PRO A 54 -17.14 -4.74 -26.16
N PRO A 55 -17.75 -5.02 -27.34
CA PRO A 55 -18.22 -6.34 -27.72
C PRO A 55 -17.09 -7.41 -27.79
N PRO A 56 -17.46 -8.71 -27.69
CA PRO A 56 -16.49 -9.80 -27.69
C PRO A 56 -15.79 -9.90 -29.06
N GLY A 57 -14.46 -9.74 -29.07
CA GLY A 57 -13.64 -9.86 -30.30
C GLY A 57 -12.32 -9.07 -30.32
N SER A 58 -12.00 -8.25 -29.31
CA SER A 58 -10.73 -7.53 -29.24
C SER A 58 -9.68 -8.29 -28.41
N ASN A 59 -8.46 -8.38 -28.94
CA ASN A 59 -7.31 -9.11 -28.38
C ASN A 59 -7.05 -8.84 -26.89
N PRO A 60 -6.55 -9.83 -26.12
CA PRO A 60 -6.25 -9.66 -24.69
C PRO A 60 -4.89 -9.00 -24.41
N GLY A 61 -4.13 -8.62 -25.44
CA GLY A 61 -2.82 -8.00 -25.31
C GLY A 61 -2.92 -6.50 -25.04
N GLY A 62 -2.88 -6.11 -23.77
CA GLY A 62 -2.73 -4.71 -23.37
C GLY A 62 -4.03 -4.03 -22.94
N ARG A 63 -4.66 -4.53 -21.88
CA ARG A 63 -5.65 -3.74 -21.12
C ARG A 63 -4.94 -2.65 -20.33
N SER A 64 -4.42 -1.64 -21.02
CA SER A 64 -4.34 -0.31 -20.42
C SER A 64 -5.78 0.18 -20.36
N HIS A 65 -6.38 0.20 -19.17
CA HIS A 65 -7.73 0.72 -18.97
C HIS A 65 -7.82 2.14 -19.56
N PRO A 66 -8.53 2.38 -20.68
CA PRO A 66 -8.50 3.68 -21.36
C PRO A 66 -9.18 4.81 -20.57
N GLY A 67 -9.86 4.48 -19.46
CA GLY A 67 -10.57 5.42 -18.60
C GLY A 67 -9.89 5.71 -17.25
N LEU A 68 -8.78 5.04 -16.91
CA LEU A 68 -7.90 5.45 -15.83
C LEU A 68 -6.55 5.77 -16.46
N LEU A 69 -6.43 6.97 -17.02
CA LEU A 69 -5.10 7.57 -17.08
C LEU A 69 -4.52 7.43 -15.68
N ARG A 70 -3.32 6.85 -15.59
CA ARG A 70 -2.61 6.62 -14.33
C ARG A 70 -2.37 8.01 -13.73
N ALA A 71 -3.34 8.50 -12.95
CA ALA A 71 -3.43 9.91 -12.57
C ALA A 71 -2.24 10.35 -11.71
N VAL A 72 -1.57 9.37 -11.11
CA VAL A 72 -0.33 9.52 -10.37
C VAL A 72 0.72 8.64 -11.02
N GLN A 73 1.84 9.25 -11.40
CA GLN A 73 3.04 8.56 -11.86
C GLN A 73 4.22 9.01 -11.01
N PHE A 74 5.07 8.07 -10.63
CA PHE A 74 6.33 8.34 -9.96
C PHE A 74 7.45 8.44 -11.00
N SER A 75 8.56 9.05 -10.62
CA SER A 75 9.74 9.10 -11.49
C SER A 75 10.29 7.68 -11.69
N GLN A 76 10.81 7.42 -12.89
CA GLN A 76 11.36 6.10 -13.23
C GLN A 76 12.54 5.69 -12.32
N ALA A 77 13.28 6.67 -11.79
CA ALA A 77 14.35 6.43 -10.82
C ALA A 77 13.82 5.85 -9.50
N VAL A 78 12.74 6.42 -8.96
CA VAL A 78 12.09 5.91 -7.74
C VAL A 78 11.53 4.51 -7.98
N ILE A 79 10.86 4.31 -9.12
CA ILE A 79 10.28 2.99 -9.47
C ILE A 79 11.37 1.92 -9.59
N LEU A 80 12.52 2.25 -10.19
CA LEU A 80 13.64 1.32 -10.30
C LEU A 80 14.24 0.94 -8.95
N LEU A 81 14.46 1.93 -8.06
CA LEU A 81 15.00 1.69 -6.73
C LEU A 81 14.06 0.83 -5.87
N GLU A 82 12.76 1.11 -5.92
CA GLU A 82 11.74 0.33 -5.21
C GLU A 82 11.60 -1.10 -5.76
N ALA A 83 11.65 -1.28 -7.09
CA ALA A 83 11.61 -2.60 -7.70
C ALA A 83 12.84 -3.44 -7.28
N ALA A 84 14.02 -2.83 -7.20
CA ALA A 84 15.23 -3.49 -6.72
C ALA A 84 15.13 -3.88 -5.25
N ALA A 85 14.68 -2.97 -4.37
CA ALA A 85 14.51 -3.25 -2.93
C ALA A 85 13.47 -4.36 -2.63
N ARG A 86 12.56 -4.62 -3.59
CA ARG A 86 11.55 -5.68 -3.51
C ARG A 86 11.96 -7.00 -4.19
N ASP A 87 13.14 -7.07 -4.78
CA ASP A 87 13.60 -8.19 -5.61
C ASP A 87 12.66 -8.51 -6.80
N ASP A 88 12.00 -7.48 -7.36
CA ASP A 88 11.14 -7.64 -8.54
C ASP A 88 11.98 -7.58 -9.83
N LEU A 89 12.63 -8.69 -10.14
CA LEU A 89 13.55 -8.79 -11.28
C LEU A 89 12.86 -8.53 -12.63
N ASP A 90 11.58 -8.88 -12.77
CA ASP A 90 10.85 -8.66 -14.02
C ASP A 90 10.56 -7.18 -14.26
N GLU A 91 10.18 -6.45 -13.20
CA GLU A 91 9.99 -5.01 -13.27
C GLU A 91 11.33 -4.29 -13.50
N VAL A 92 12.41 -4.68 -12.82
CA VAL A 92 13.77 -4.15 -13.06
C VAL A 92 14.20 -4.37 -14.50
N ARG A 93 14.06 -5.59 -15.05
CA ARG A 93 14.39 -5.87 -16.46
C ARG A 93 13.60 -5.00 -17.42
N LYS A 94 12.32 -4.81 -17.16
CA LYS A 94 11.44 -3.98 -17.99
C LYS A 94 11.89 -2.51 -17.96
N LEU A 95 12.21 -1.97 -16.77
CA LEU A 95 12.66 -0.59 -16.62
C LEU A 95 14.00 -0.35 -17.31
N LEU A 96 14.94 -1.29 -17.18
CA LEU A 96 16.22 -1.22 -17.88
C LEU A 96 16.04 -1.30 -19.41
N SER A 97 15.15 -2.17 -19.90
CA SER A 97 14.80 -2.24 -21.33
C SER A 97 14.15 -0.96 -21.86
N GLN A 98 13.54 -0.16 -20.98
CA GLN A 98 12.98 1.16 -21.31
C GLN A 98 14.02 2.29 -21.26
N GLY A 99 15.29 1.99 -20.93
CA GLY A 99 16.38 2.96 -20.93
C GLY A 99 16.51 3.75 -19.63
N VAL A 100 15.96 3.27 -18.51
CA VAL A 100 16.19 3.89 -17.20
C VAL A 100 17.65 3.68 -16.78
N CYS A 101 18.32 4.75 -16.37
CA CYS A 101 19.70 4.66 -15.92
C CYS A 101 19.83 3.77 -14.67
N PRO A 102 20.65 2.71 -14.67
CA PRO A 102 20.83 1.84 -13.50
C PRO A 102 21.60 2.52 -12.35
N ASN A 103 22.35 3.57 -12.66
CA ASN A 103 23.20 4.30 -11.71
C ASN A 103 22.46 5.44 -11.00
N VAL A 104 21.13 5.50 -11.10
CA VAL A 104 20.34 6.43 -10.29
C VAL A 104 20.52 6.11 -8.81
N THR A 105 20.54 7.15 -7.98
CA THR A 105 20.73 7.04 -6.55
C THR A 105 19.52 7.54 -5.78
N ASN A 106 19.35 7.04 -4.55
CA ASN A 106 18.42 7.61 -3.59
C ASN A 106 19.00 8.91 -2.97
N THR A 107 18.31 9.48 -1.99
CA THR A 107 18.76 10.69 -1.26
C THR A 107 20.09 10.53 -0.54
N ASP A 108 20.48 9.29 -0.22
CA ASP A 108 21.71 8.96 0.49
C ASP A 108 22.87 8.61 -0.44
N GLY A 109 22.64 8.59 -1.77
CA GLY A 109 23.65 8.21 -2.76
C GLY A 109 23.72 6.71 -3.08
N LEU A 110 22.77 5.90 -2.62
CA LEU A 110 22.72 4.45 -2.87
C LEU A 110 22.02 4.13 -4.20
N THR A 111 22.67 3.33 -5.04
CA THR A 111 22.06 2.83 -6.29
C THR A 111 21.21 1.59 -6.07
N ALA A 112 20.50 1.15 -7.11
CA ALA A 112 19.71 -0.09 -7.10
C ALA A 112 20.55 -1.33 -6.71
N LEU A 113 21.85 -1.35 -7.04
CA LEU A 113 22.75 -2.46 -6.70
C LEU A 113 23.08 -2.54 -5.20
N HIS A 114 22.96 -1.44 -4.46
CA HIS A 114 23.26 -1.38 -3.04
C HIS A 114 22.10 -1.81 -2.13
N GLN A 115 20.88 -1.92 -2.69
CA GLN A 115 19.66 -2.25 -1.95
C GLN A 115 19.63 -3.71 -1.47
#